data_AF-A0A2P5L3J0-F1
#
_entry.id   AF-A0A2P5L3J0-F1
#
_cell.length_a   1.000
_cell.length_b   1.000
_cell.length_c   1.000
_cell.angle_alpha   90.00
_cell.angle_beta   90.00
_cell.angle_gamma   90.00
#
_symmetry.space_group_name_H-M   'P 1'
#
loop_
_entity.id
_entity.type
_entity.pdbx_description
1 polymer ?
#
loop_
_entity_poly.entity_id
_entity_poly.type
_entity_poly.pdbx_seq_one_letter_code
_entity_poly.pdbx_strand_id
1 'polypeptide(L)'
;ANITGSNLVRGAGLTANSGSGSLNSTGFTGQATDFLSFGFSVADGFSVNLEQLFIGTRSSNTGPGTLGLFYNGDNFASSLFTFSQSGTSNLFSIVDLSALTGLTGSVEFRILQIGTNSANGGATTSSTGTFRVQDYVVSSIDNNLRFTGTVNAVASVPVPAAFWLFGSAVAGFAARKRKLG
;
A
#
# COMPACT_ATOMS: atom_id res chain seq x y z
N ALA A 1 18.05 -7.65 4.15
CA ALA A 1 16.89 -6.75 4.00
C ALA A 1 15.70 -7.62 3.62
N ASN A 2 14.67 -7.66 4.46
CA ASN A 2 13.52 -8.57 4.28
C ASN A 2 12.30 -7.86 3.70
N ILE A 3 12.50 -6.62 3.25
CA ILE A 3 11.50 -5.72 2.69
C ILE A 3 12.09 -5.12 1.42
N THR A 4 11.32 -5.08 0.35
CA THR A 4 11.66 -4.40 -0.89
C THR A 4 10.57 -3.39 -1.22
N GLY A 5 10.92 -2.10 -1.33
CA GLY A 5 9.98 -1.05 -1.72
C GLY A 5 9.53 -1.20 -3.17
N SER A 6 8.27 -0.88 -3.43
CA SER A 6 7.72 -0.78 -4.79
C SER A 6 7.81 0.65 -5.31
N ASN A 7 7.89 0.79 -6.64
CA ASN A 7 7.82 2.11 -7.28
C ASN A 7 6.47 2.77 -7.01
N LEU A 8 6.48 4.10 -6.92
CA LEU A 8 5.28 4.91 -6.93
C LEU A 8 4.77 5.02 -8.38
N VAL A 9 3.56 4.52 -8.65
CA VAL A 9 2.97 4.39 -9.98
C VAL A 9 1.59 5.04 -10.08
N ARG A 10 1.14 5.25 -11.32
CA ARG A 10 -0.21 5.76 -11.65
C ARG A 10 -1.10 4.62 -12.11
N GLY A 11 -2.36 4.65 -11.70
CA GLY A 11 -3.43 3.89 -12.32
C GLY A 11 -3.72 4.39 -13.73
N ALA A 12 -4.36 3.56 -14.54
CA ALA A 12 -4.58 3.84 -15.97
C ALA A 12 -5.45 5.08 -16.25
N GLY A 13 -6.23 5.54 -15.27
CA GLY A 13 -7.05 6.75 -15.41
C GLY A 13 -6.27 8.05 -15.23
N LEU A 14 -5.05 7.98 -14.69
CA LEU A 14 -4.26 9.18 -14.40
C LEU A 14 -3.18 9.42 -15.46
N THR A 15 -3.01 10.68 -15.83
CA THR A 15 -1.97 11.13 -16.76
C THR A 15 -0.84 11.79 -15.98
N ALA A 16 0.40 11.56 -16.40
CA ALA A 16 1.56 12.23 -15.84
C ALA A 16 1.50 13.73 -16.12
N ASN A 17 1.80 14.54 -15.11
CA ASN A 17 1.96 15.98 -15.24
C ASN A 17 3.36 16.38 -14.74
N SER A 18 3.94 17.43 -15.32
CA SER A 18 5.26 17.90 -14.91
C SER A 18 5.26 18.42 -13.46
N GLY A 19 6.34 18.13 -12.74
CA GLY A 19 6.54 18.56 -11.36
C GLY A 19 7.87 18.01 -10.85
N SER A 20 8.81 18.89 -10.49
CA SER A 20 10.08 18.44 -9.91
C SER A 20 9.85 17.82 -8.52
N GLY A 21 10.62 16.79 -8.19
CA GLY A 21 10.60 16.16 -6.85
C GLY A 21 9.25 15.58 -6.43
N SER A 22 8.37 15.20 -7.38
CA SER A 22 7.05 14.67 -7.05
C SER A 22 6.51 13.75 -8.14
N LEU A 23 5.62 12.84 -7.76
CA LEU A 23 4.73 12.17 -8.69
C LEU A 23 3.48 13.04 -8.84
N ASN A 24 3.45 13.87 -9.88
CA ASN A 24 2.34 14.77 -10.17
C ASN A 24 1.43 14.20 -11.27
N SER A 25 0.12 14.29 -11.09
CA SER A 25 -0.86 13.62 -11.96
C SER A 25 -2.11 14.47 -12.19
N THR A 26 -2.73 14.32 -13.36
CA THR A 26 -4.06 14.82 -13.73
C THR A 26 -4.99 13.65 -14.07
N GLY A 27 -6.25 13.93 -14.40
CA GLY A 27 -7.23 12.91 -14.79
C GLY A 27 -8.08 12.37 -13.65
N PHE A 28 -8.09 13.06 -12.50
CA PHE A 28 -8.95 12.67 -11.37
C PHE A 28 -10.42 12.94 -11.71
N THR A 29 -11.16 11.86 -11.97
CA THR A 29 -12.59 11.88 -12.31
C THR A 29 -13.45 11.09 -11.32
N GLY A 30 -12.83 10.50 -10.29
CA GLY A 30 -13.51 9.69 -9.28
C GLY A 30 -13.71 8.23 -9.68
N GLN A 31 -13.05 7.77 -10.75
CA GLN A 31 -13.14 6.38 -11.20
C GLN A 31 -12.17 5.47 -10.44
N ALA A 32 -12.47 4.17 -10.40
CA ALA A 32 -11.63 3.18 -9.72
C ALA A 32 -10.21 3.06 -10.32
N THR A 33 -10.00 3.54 -11.55
CA THR A 33 -8.71 3.58 -12.24
C THR A 33 -7.87 4.81 -11.88
N ASP A 34 -8.44 5.77 -11.15
CA ASP A 34 -7.87 7.09 -10.88
C ASP A 34 -7.09 7.06 -9.55
N PHE A 35 -6.03 6.26 -9.51
CA PHE A 35 -5.26 6.05 -8.28
C PHE A 35 -3.76 6.27 -8.45
N LEU A 36 -3.10 6.64 -7.36
CA LEU A 36 -1.65 6.49 -7.22
C LEU A 36 -1.38 5.29 -6.34
N SER A 37 -0.41 4.45 -6.71
CA SER A 37 -0.10 3.21 -5.99
C SER A 37 1.37 3.15 -5.59
N PHE A 38 1.63 2.63 -4.40
CA PHE A 38 2.94 2.37 -3.84
C PHE A 38 2.84 1.26 -2.81
N GLY A 39 3.96 0.76 -2.33
CA GLY A 39 3.94 -0.32 -1.37
C GLY A 39 5.29 -0.99 -1.20
N PHE A 40 5.25 -2.25 -0.77
CA PHE A 40 6.43 -3.05 -0.54
C PHE A 40 6.09 -4.54 -0.59
N SER A 41 7.11 -5.36 -0.80
CA SER A 41 7.02 -6.81 -0.61
C SER A 41 7.79 -7.22 0.64
N VAL A 42 7.25 -8.20 1.36
CA VAL A 42 7.85 -8.86 2.51
C VAL A 42 8.37 -10.22 2.06
N ALA A 43 9.64 -10.51 2.37
CA ALA A 43 10.25 -11.80 2.06
C ALA A 43 9.58 -12.96 2.82
N ASP A 44 9.60 -14.15 2.22
CA ASP A 44 9.08 -15.36 2.85
C ASP A 44 9.71 -15.62 4.22
N GLY A 45 8.90 -16.09 5.17
CA GLY A 45 9.34 -16.31 6.56
C GLY A 45 9.43 -15.02 7.40
N PHE A 46 8.99 -13.87 6.88
CA PHE A 46 8.89 -12.62 7.62
C PHE A 46 7.49 -12.02 7.55
N SER A 47 7.20 -11.14 8.52
CA SER A 47 5.99 -10.34 8.58
C SER A 47 6.32 -8.91 9.02
N VAL A 48 5.42 -7.97 8.73
CA VAL A 48 5.56 -6.56 9.12
C VAL A 48 4.37 -6.14 9.97
N ASN A 49 4.68 -5.42 11.06
CA ASN A 49 3.71 -4.58 11.74
C ASN A 49 4.04 -3.14 11.38
N LEU A 50 3.11 -2.44 10.73
CA LEU A 50 3.28 -1.02 10.43
C LEU A 50 2.95 -0.19 11.65
N GLU A 51 3.53 1.00 11.73
CA GLU A 51 3.21 2.01 12.72
C GLU A 51 2.70 3.27 12.04
N GLN A 52 3.49 3.82 11.12
CA GLN A 52 3.16 5.11 10.49
C GLN A 52 3.53 5.15 9.01
N LEU A 53 2.83 6.00 8.27
CA LEU A 53 3.23 6.47 6.94
C LEU A 53 3.45 7.98 6.99
N PHE A 54 4.63 8.41 6.57
CA PHE A 54 5.00 9.81 6.39
C PHE A 54 4.85 10.16 4.91
N ILE A 55 3.98 11.13 4.60
CA ILE A 55 3.69 11.50 3.21
C ILE A 55 3.43 12.99 3.05
N GLY A 56 3.98 13.58 1.99
CA GLY A 56 3.62 14.90 1.50
C GLY A 56 2.63 14.79 0.35
N THR A 57 1.59 15.61 0.37
CA THR A 57 0.59 15.68 -0.70
C THR A 57 0.24 17.13 -1.01
N ARG A 58 -0.25 17.39 -2.22
CA ARG A 58 -0.77 18.71 -2.61
C ARG A 58 -1.67 18.61 -3.83
N SER A 59 -2.82 19.25 -3.78
CA SER A 59 -3.64 19.50 -4.97
C SER A 59 -3.32 20.83 -5.65
N SER A 60 -3.88 21.02 -6.84
CA SER A 60 -4.16 22.36 -7.37
C SER A 60 -5.54 22.81 -6.92
N ASN A 61 -5.88 24.09 -7.12
CA ASN A 61 -7.20 24.62 -6.75
C ASN A 61 -8.35 23.81 -7.35
N THR A 62 -8.21 23.35 -8.58
CA THR A 62 -9.22 22.57 -9.31
C THR A 62 -8.99 21.06 -9.23
N GLY A 63 -7.94 20.60 -8.54
CA GLY A 63 -7.66 19.19 -8.29
C GLY A 63 -8.54 18.58 -7.21
N PRO A 64 -8.38 17.27 -6.91
CA PRO A 64 -9.23 16.58 -5.95
C PRO A 64 -9.11 17.18 -4.55
N GLY A 65 -10.24 17.49 -3.92
CA GLY A 65 -10.31 18.06 -2.58
C GLY A 65 -10.26 17.03 -1.46
N THR A 66 -10.78 15.83 -1.71
CA THR A 66 -10.82 14.76 -0.70
C THR A 66 -10.37 13.45 -1.32
N LEU A 67 -9.29 12.88 -0.78
CA LEU A 67 -8.73 11.60 -1.19
C LEU A 67 -8.68 10.63 0.00
N GLY A 68 -8.77 9.33 -0.26
CA GLY A 68 -8.61 8.27 0.73
C GLY A 68 -7.35 7.46 0.47
N LEU A 69 -6.72 6.97 1.55
CA LEU A 69 -5.68 5.95 1.53
C LEU A 69 -6.33 4.57 1.73
N PHE A 70 -6.08 3.64 0.83
CA PHE A 70 -6.62 2.29 0.87
C PHE A 70 -5.47 1.28 0.79
N TYR A 71 -5.69 0.03 1.19
CA TYR A 71 -4.69 -1.02 1.06
C TYR A 71 -5.28 -2.34 0.54
N ASN A 72 -4.45 -3.20 -0.04
CA ASN A 72 -4.93 -4.42 -0.69
C ASN A 72 -5.38 -5.53 0.26
N GLY A 73 -5.04 -5.48 1.56
CA GLY A 73 -5.37 -6.55 2.50
C GLY A 73 -6.86 -6.65 2.85
N ASP A 74 -7.64 -5.59 2.61
CA ASP A 74 -9.10 -5.61 2.65
C ASP A 74 -9.74 -5.48 1.25
N ASN A 75 -8.97 -5.74 0.20
CA ASN A 75 -9.34 -5.50 -1.21
C ASN A 75 -9.67 -4.03 -1.52
N PHE A 76 -9.01 -3.07 -0.84
CA PHE A 76 -9.25 -1.65 -0.96
C PHE A 76 -10.68 -1.22 -0.58
N ALA A 77 -11.31 -1.96 0.35
CA ALA A 77 -12.71 -1.73 0.72
C ALA A 77 -12.90 -0.53 1.64
N SER A 78 -11.94 -0.29 2.56
CA SER A 78 -12.03 0.76 3.56
C SER A 78 -10.87 1.76 3.47
N SER A 79 -11.20 3.04 3.69
CA SER A 79 -10.21 4.10 3.74
C SER A 79 -9.53 4.09 5.10
N LEU A 80 -8.22 3.86 5.11
CA LEU A 80 -7.34 3.94 6.28
C LEU A 80 -7.16 5.38 6.77
N PHE A 81 -7.18 6.34 5.84
CA PHE A 81 -6.96 7.75 6.15
C PHE A 81 -7.56 8.66 5.08
N THR A 82 -7.99 9.87 5.45
CA THR A 82 -8.52 10.86 4.51
C THR A 82 -7.60 12.07 4.39
N PHE A 83 -7.18 12.39 3.17
CA PHE A 83 -6.47 13.61 2.83
C PHE A 83 -7.47 14.69 2.43
N SER A 84 -7.57 15.73 3.26
CA SER A 84 -8.35 16.93 2.96
C SER A 84 -7.44 18.01 2.38
N GLN A 85 -7.46 18.16 1.07
CA GLN A 85 -6.61 19.11 0.33
C GLN A 85 -7.20 20.51 0.38
N SER A 86 -6.33 21.51 0.54
CA SER A 86 -6.70 22.93 0.61
C SER A 86 -6.00 23.71 -0.51
N GLY A 87 -6.44 23.49 -1.74
CA GLY A 87 -5.89 24.08 -2.94
C GLY A 87 -4.40 23.80 -3.08
N THR A 88 -3.60 24.84 -3.23
CA THR A 88 -2.15 24.77 -3.49
C THR A 88 -1.25 24.62 -2.26
N SER A 89 -1.82 24.44 -1.07
CA SER A 89 -1.01 24.22 0.14
C SER A 89 -0.45 22.79 0.18
N ASN A 90 0.78 22.63 0.66
CA ASN A 90 1.30 21.31 0.97
C ASN A 90 0.61 20.77 2.22
N LEU A 91 0.16 19.52 2.15
CA LEU A 91 -0.35 18.75 3.27
C LEU A 91 0.68 17.67 3.62
N PHE A 92 1.33 17.81 4.77
CA PHE A 92 2.23 16.79 5.31
C PHE A 92 1.47 15.99 6.37
N SER A 93 1.37 14.68 6.17
CA SER A 93 0.59 13.80 7.03
C SER A 93 1.47 12.70 7.60
N ILE A 94 1.26 12.41 8.89
CA ILE A 94 1.71 11.20 9.56
C ILE A 94 0.46 10.37 9.78
N VAL A 95 0.30 9.32 8.98
CA VAL A 95 -0.86 8.43 9.02
C VAL A 95 -0.58 7.30 9.98
N ASP A 96 -1.45 7.09 10.96
CA ASP A 96 -1.38 5.93 11.87
C ASP A 96 -1.82 4.67 11.12
N LEU A 97 -0.92 3.69 11.06
CA LEU A 97 -1.11 2.38 10.44
C LEU A 97 -0.91 1.24 11.45
N SER A 98 -0.91 1.53 12.76
CA SER A 98 -0.64 0.57 13.84
C SER A 98 -1.62 -0.61 13.88
N ALA A 99 -2.81 -0.46 13.30
CA ALA A 99 -3.77 -1.54 13.13
C ALA A 99 -3.34 -2.60 12.10
N LEU A 100 -2.41 -2.27 11.19
CA LEU A 100 -1.94 -3.17 10.13
C LEU A 100 -0.76 -4.01 10.63
N THR A 101 -1.07 -5.19 11.14
CA THR A 101 -0.10 -6.12 11.73
C THR A 101 -0.03 -7.44 10.95
N GLY A 102 1.09 -8.16 11.08
CA GLY A 102 1.27 -9.48 10.48
C GLY A 102 1.26 -9.47 8.95
N LEU A 103 1.59 -8.35 8.30
CA LEU A 103 1.57 -8.22 6.85
C LEU A 103 2.65 -9.11 6.22
N THR A 104 2.29 -9.88 5.22
CA THR A 104 3.20 -10.78 4.47
C THR A 104 3.00 -10.60 2.96
N GLY A 105 3.95 -11.07 2.16
CA GLY A 105 3.85 -10.99 0.70
C GLY A 105 3.82 -9.55 0.17
N SER A 106 3.00 -9.28 -0.85
CA SER A 106 2.88 -7.96 -1.48
C SER A 106 1.83 -7.10 -0.77
N VAL A 107 2.27 -5.96 -0.25
CA VAL A 107 1.40 -4.94 0.35
C VAL A 107 1.34 -3.74 -0.58
N GLU A 108 0.13 -3.42 -1.05
CA GLU A 108 -0.12 -2.29 -1.94
C GLU A 108 -1.02 -1.28 -1.24
N PHE A 109 -0.65 -0.01 -1.30
CA PHE A 109 -1.45 1.12 -0.89
C PHE A 109 -1.88 1.93 -2.11
N ARG A 110 -3.10 2.44 -2.09
CA ARG A 110 -3.64 3.31 -3.14
C ARG A 110 -4.18 4.60 -2.55
N ILE A 111 -3.93 5.71 -3.24
CA ILE A 111 -4.58 6.99 -2.97
C ILE A 111 -5.59 7.23 -4.09
N LEU A 112 -6.87 7.36 -3.72
CA LEU A 112 -7.98 7.59 -4.65
C LEU A 112 -8.79 8.80 -4.23
N GLN A 113 -9.40 9.50 -5.17
CA GLN A 113 -10.40 10.51 -4.86
C GLN A 113 -11.66 9.84 -4.29
N ILE A 114 -12.15 10.33 -3.15
CA ILE A 114 -13.36 9.80 -2.49
C ILE A 114 -14.48 10.85 -2.37
N GLY A 115 -14.17 12.13 -2.58
CA GLY A 115 -15.15 13.21 -2.67
C GLY A 115 -15.29 13.75 -4.09
N THR A 116 -16.29 14.59 -4.36
CA THR A 116 -16.48 15.22 -5.67
C THR A 116 -15.96 16.66 -5.74
N ASN A 117 -15.71 17.28 -4.60
CA ASN A 117 -15.29 18.67 -4.47
C ASN A 117 -13.83 18.89 -4.90
N SER A 118 -13.58 20.04 -5.51
CA SER A 118 -12.21 20.49 -5.77
C SER A 118 -11.54 21.01 -4.50
N ALA A 119 -10.20 21.01 -4.47
CA ALA A 119 -9.43 21.37 -3.28
C ALA A 119 -9.60 22.83 -2.82
N ASN A 120 -10.10 23.73 -3.67
CA ASN A 120 -10.47 25.10 -3.28
C ASN A 120 -11.91 25.22 -2.73
N GLY A 121 -12.60 24.10 -2.47
CA GLY A 121 -13.99 24.08 -2.01
C GLY A 121 -15.04 24.22 -3.12
N GLY A 122 -14.63 24.18 -4.39
CA GLY A 122 -15.55 24.13 -5.53
C GLY A 122 -16.33 22.81 -5.58
N ALA A 123 -17.48 22.84 -6.26
CA ALA A 123 -18.42 21.71 -6.28
C ALA A 123 -17.88 20.46 -7.01
N THR A 124 -16.97 20.63 -7.96
CA THR A 124 -16.49 19.56 -8.84
C THR A 124 -14.98 19.62 -9.05
N THR A 125 -14.29 18.50 -8.87
CA THR A 125 -12.92 18.29 -9.33
C THR A 125 -12.85 18.41 -10.86
N SER A 126 -11.89 19.18 -11.36
CA SER A 126 -11.58 19.23 -12.79
C SER A 126 -10.66 18.08 -13.18
N SER A 127 -10.89 17.46 -14.34
CA SER A 127 -9.97 16.46 -14.91
C SER A 127 -8.59 17.05 -15.24
N THR A 128 -8.51 18.36 -15.46
CA THR A 128 -7.24 19.10 -15.62
C THR A 128 -6.60 19.50 -14.29
N GLY A 129 -7.34 19.34 -13.18
CA GLY A 129 -6.83 19.51 -11.85
C GLY A 129 -5.73 18.49 -11.54
N THR A 130 -4.69 18.96 -10.88
CA THR A 130 -3.54 18.14 -10.47
C THR A 130 -3.61 17.72 -9.01
N PHE A 131 -3.08 16.54 -8.73
CA PHE A 131 -2.69 16.07 -7.40
C PHE A 131 -1.27 15.51 -7.47
N ARG A 132 -0.46 15.81 -6.46
CA ARG A 132 0.91 15.33 -6.37
C ARG A 132 1.17 14.63 -5.04
N VAL A 133 1.95 13.57 -5.12
CA VAL A 133 2.63 12.94 -3.98
C VAL A 133 4.09 13.37 -4.00
N GLN A 134 4.59 13.78 -2.85
CA GLN A 134 5.95 14.28 -2.65
C GLN A 134 6.47 13.81 -1.29
N ASP A 135 7.74 14.08 -1.02
CA ASP A 135 8.37 13.74 0.24
C ASP A 135 7.75 14.49 1.42
N TYR A 136 7.81 13.89 2.62
CA TYR A 136 7.40 14.54 3.85
C TYR A 136 8.50 15.50 4.32
N VAL A 137 8.27 16.80 4.21
CA VAL A 137 9.24 17.83 4.59
C VAL A 137 8.65 18.72 5.68
N VAL A 138 9.28 18.76 6.85
CA VAL A 138 8.88 19.64 7.96
C VAL A 138 10.12 20.34 8.48
N SER A 139 10.03 21.67 8.65
CA SER A 139 11.14 22.51 9.13
C SER A 139 12.42 22.35 8.31
N SER A 140 12.28 22.23 6.98
CA SER A 140 13.38 21.99 6.02
C SER A 140 14.11 20.65 6.18
N ILE A 141 13.58 19.75 7.01
CA ILE A 141 14.09 18.37 7.13
C ILE A 141 13.24 17.47 6.26
N ASP A 142 13.88 16.88 5.26
CA ASP A 142 13.29 15.86 4.42
C ASP A 142 13.26 14.51 5.16
N ASN A 143 12.07 13.97 5.37
CA ASN A 143 11.85 12.66 5.96
C ASN A 143 11.48 11.60 4.92
N ASN A 144 11.49 11.96 3.63
CA ASN A 144 11.05 11.19 2.48
C ASN A 144 9.58 10.75 2.59
N LEU A 145 9.05 10.18 1.51
CA LEU A 145 7.92 9.25 1.59
C LEU A 145 8.39 7.93 2.25
N ARG A 146 7.89 7.59 3.44
CA ARG A 146 8.33 6.37 4.15
C ARG A 146 7.26 5.71 5.02
N PHE A 147 7.39 4.39 5.17
CA PHE A 147 6.74 3.62 6.22
C PHE A 147 7.67 3.44 7.42
N THR A 148 7.11 3.39 8.62
CA THR A 148 7.78 2.91 9.83
C THR A 148 7.05 1.69 10.38
N GLY A 149 7.78 0.87 11.13
CA GLY A 149 7.26 -0.34 11.72
C GLY A 149 8.35 -1.33 12.10
N THR A 150 7.93 -2.53 12.44
CA THR A 150 8.81 -3.64 12.86
C THR A 150 8.70 -4.81 11.89
N VAL A 151 9.83 -5.44 11.59
CA VAL A 151 9.88 -6.69 10.82
C VAL A 151 10.10 -7.84 11.79
N ASN A 152 9.22 -8.84 11.75
CA ASN A 152 9.26 -10.01 12.62
C ASN A 152 9.53 -11.27 11.79
N ALA A 153 10.42 -12.13 12.28
CA ALA A 153 10.52 -13.48 11.73
C ALA A 153 9.25 -14.25 12.07
N VAL A 154 8.64 -14.87 11.07
CA VAL A 154 7.51 -15.78 11.25
C VAL A 154 8.12 -17.14 11.53
N ALA A 155 7.85 -17.69 12.72
CA ALA A 155 8.27 -19.05 13.03
C ALA A 155 7.76 -19.97 11.92
N SER A 156 8.65 -20.68 11.24
CA SER A 156 8.24 -21.73 10.32
C SER A 156 7.44 -22.73 11.14
N VAL A 157 6.15 -22.86 10.84
CA VAL A 157 5.33 -23.91 11.45
C VAL A 157 6.02 -25.22 11.08
N PRO A 158 6.58 -25.98 12.05
CA PRO A 158 7.19 -27.25 11.73
C PRO A 158 6.11 -28.08 11.06
N VAL A 159 6.29 -28.44 9.79
CA VAL A 159 5.35 -29.33 9.12
C VAL A 159 5.27 -30.56 10.02
N PRO A 160 4.09 -30.89 10.59
CA PRO A 160 3.99 -32.01 11.50
C PRO A 160 4.57 -33.24 10.81
N ALA A 161 5.10 -34.17 11.59
CA ALA A 161 5.64 -35.46 11.12
C ALA A 161 4.63 -36.30 10.31
N ALA A 162 3.48 -35.76 9.86
CA ALA A 162 2.60 -36.30 8.85
C ALA A 162 3.33 -36.72 7.56
N PHE A 163 4.39 -36.03 7.11
CA PHE A 163 5.23 -36.56 6.00
C PHE A 163 5.91 -37.88 6.37
N TRP A 164 6.37 -38.03 7.61
CA TRP A 164 6.87 -39.31 8.14
C TRP A 164 5.75 -40.33 8.32
N LEU A 165 4.54 -39.92 8.69
CA LEU A 165 3.38 -40.80 8.86
C LEU A 165 2.88 -41.34 7.51
N PHE A 166 2.83 -40.51 6.47
CA PHE A 166 2.51 -40.95 5.11
C PHE A 166 3.62 -41.82 4.51
N GLY A 167 4.89 -41.46 4.73
CA GLY A 167 6.03 -42.28 4.27
C GLY A 167 6.09 -43.65 4.96
N SER A 168 5.82 -43.72 6.26
CA SER A 168 5.84 -44.97 7.03
C SER A 168 4.63 -45.86 6.74
N ALA A 169 3.44 -45.29 6.50
CA ALA A 169 2.27 -46.06 6.09
C ALA A 169 2.48 -46.77 4.75
N VAL A 170 3.06 -46.08 3.75
CA VAL A 170 3.36 -46.67 2.43
C VAL A 170 4.43 -47.76 2.53
N ALA A 171 5.49 -47.54 3.31
CA ALA A 171 6.51 -48.55 3.56
C ALA A 171 5.95 -49.79 4.29
N GLY A 172 5.04 -49.59 5.25
CA GLY A 172 4.36 -50.68 5.96
C GLY A 172 3.48 -51.55 5.05
N PHE A 173 2.74 -50.95 4.12
CA PHE A 173 1.94 -51.70 3.14
C PHE A 173 2.80 -52.46 2.11
N ALA A 174 3.91 -51.87 1.66
CA ALA A 174 4.84 -52.54 0.75
C ALA A 174 5.55 -53.74 1.40
N ALA A 175 5.93 -53.62 2.68
CA ALA A 175 6.56 -54.71 3.43
C ALA A 175 5.61 -55.89 3.69
N ARG A 176 4.32 -55.62 3.94
CA ARG A 176 3.31 -56.66 4.20
C ARG A 176 3.02 -57.52 2.96
N LYS A 177 3.11 -56.95 1.75
CA LYS A 177 2.84 -57.66 0.49
C LYS A 177 3.93 -58.67 0.12
N ARG A 178 5.17 -58.48 0.61
CA ARG A 178 6.32 -59.39 0.35
C ARG A 178 6.34 -60.65 1.22
N LYS A 179 5.55 -60.71 2.29
CA LYS A 179 5.57 -61.83 3.25
C LYS A 179 4.47 -62.88 3.00
N LEU A 180 3.67 -62.69 1.95
CA LEU A 180 2.48 -63.51 1.63
C LEU A 180 2.53 -64.17 0.25
N GLY A 181 3.69 -64.18 -0.41
CA GLY A 181 3.99 -64.97 -1.61
C GLY A 181 5.20 -65.83 -1.36
#